data_AF-X0WWK5-F1
#
_entry.id   AF-X0WWK5-F1
#
_cell.length_a   1.000
_cell.length_b   1.000
_cell.length_c   1.000
_cell.angle_alpha   90.00
_cell.angle_beta   90.00
_cell.angle_gamma   90.00
#
_symmetry.space_group_name_H-M   'P 1'
#
loop_
_entity.id
_entity.type
_entity.pdbx_description
1 polymer ?
#
loop_
_entity_poly.entity_id
_entity_poly.type
_entity_poly.pdbx_seq_one_letter_code
_entity_poly.pdbx_strand_id
1 'polypeptide(L)'
;GNNMFFTTRDMAVLGHLYLNGGEINGVQIVPRDWVEESLKNRMPQQQKGWSWGDLHNGGYGYLWWLGEIKGYKVFLAIGYGGQFIICFSELDMIIATNSNAYVGWTKADENERTALDLVANYIIPAVQ
;
A
#
# COMPACT_ATOMS: atom_id res chain seq x y z
N GLY A 1 -2.41 -5.20 -13.44
CA GLY A 1 -3.71 -4.92 -14.07
C GLY A 1 -4.03 -3.44 -13.94
N ASN A 2 -4.90 -2.91 -14.78
CA ASN A 2 -5.41 -1.53 -14.71
C ASN A 2 -6.95 -1.52 -14.88
N ASN A 3 -7.58 -0.35 -14.80
CA ASN A 3 -9.03 -0.14 -15.04
C ASN A 3 -9.99 -0.90 -14.11
N MET A 4 -9.63 -1.04 -12.83
CA MET A 4 -10.54 -1.53 -11.80
C MET A 4 -11.31 -0.35 -11.21
N PHE A 5 -12.61 -0.54 -10.96
CA PHE A 5 -13.48 0.47 -10.37
C PHE A 5 -13.83 0.05 -8.94
N PHE A 6 -13.26 0.74 -7.96
CA PHE A 6 -13.50 0.53 -6.55
C PHE A 6 -13.87 1.85 -5.89
N THR A 7 -14.77 1.81 -4.91
CA THR A 7 -14.85 2.92 -3.95
C THR A 7 -13.63 2.89 -3.03
N THR A 8 -13.29 4.01 -2.40
CA THR A 8 -12.22 4.05 -1.39
C THR A 8 -12.48 3.06 -0.23
N ARG A 9 -13.75 2.79 0.07
CA ARG A 9 -14.13 1.77 1.06
C ARG A 9 -13.77 0.36 0.58
N ASP A 10 -14.05 0.01 -0.69
CA ASP A 10 -13.71 -1.31 -1.23
C ASP A 10 -12.19 -1.54 -1.23
N MET A 11 -11.43 -0.49 -1.55
CA MET A 11 -9.97 -0.47 -1.44
C MET A 11 -9.50 -0.76 -0.01
N ALA A 12 -10.11 -0.12 0.99
CA ALA A 12 -9.79 -0.37 2.40
C ALA A 12 -10.18 -1.80 2.83
N VAL A 13 -11.30 -2.35 2.32
CA VAL A 13 -11.69 -3.75 2.58
C VAL A 13 -10.66 -4.73 2.03
N LEU A 14 -10.06 -4.46 0.86
CA LEU A 14 -8.96 -5.28 0.34
C LEU A 14 -7.71 -5.22 1.24
N GLY A 15 -7.39 -4.03 1.76
CA GLY A 15 -6.33 -3.88 2.77
C GLY A 15 -6.62 -4.68 4.04
N HIS A 16 -7.86 -4.61 4.53
CA HIS A 16 -8.33 -5.32 5.73
C HIS A 16 -8.27 -6.84 5.55
N LEU A 17 -8.69 -7.34 4.38
CA LEU A 17 -8.56 -8.74 4.01
C LEU A 17 -7.10 -9.21 4.16
N TYR A 18 -6.15 -8.45 3.62
CA TYR A 18 -4.73 -8.80 3.66
C TYR A 18 -4.12 -8.67 5.07
N LEU A 19 -4.47 -7.62 5.82
CA LEU A 19 -4.01 -7.46 7.20
C LEU A 19 -4.49 -8.60 8.11
N ASN A 20 -5.69 -9.13 7.85
CA ASN A 20 -6.26 -10.26 8.60
C ASN A 20 -5.92 -11.63 8.01
N GLY A 21 -4.82 -11.73 7.24
CA GLY A 21 -4.36 -13.01 6.71
C GLY A 21 -5.36 -13.69 5.78
N GLY A 22 -6.15 -12.89 5.04
CA GLY A 22 -7.10 -13.35 4.04
C GLY A 22 -8.48 -13.70 4.56
N GLU A 23 -8.82 -13.29 5.79
CA GLU A 23 -10.10 -13.54 6.44
C GLU A 23 -10.93 -12.25 6.57
N ILE A 24 -12.25 -12.36 6.40
CA ILE A 24 -13.21 -11.32 6.78
C ILE A 24 -14.33 -11.98 7.57
N ASN A 25 -14.63 -11.47 8.76
CA ASN A 25 -15.74 -11.94 9.61
C ASN A 25 -15.77 -13.46 9.83
N GLY A 26 -14.62 -14.10 10.07
CA GLY A 26 -14.53 -15.55 10.26
C GLY A 26 -14.55 -16.38 8.97
N VAL A 27 -14.63 -15.75 7.80
CA VAL A 27 -14.64 -16.42 6.49
C VAL A 27 -13.29 -16.23 5.80
N GLN A 28 -12.59 -17.33 5.55
CA GLN A 28 -11.34 -17.34 4.78
C GLN A 28 -11.65 -17.15 3.30
N ILE A 29 -11.32 -15.98 2.75
CA ILE A 29 -11.54 -15.65 1.33
C ILE A 29 -10.27 -15.94 0.51
N VAL A 30 -9.11 -15.61 1.07
CA VAL A 30 -7.79 -15.88 0.46
C VAL A 30 -6.98 -16.73 1.43
N PRO A 31 -6.37 -17.86 1.04
CA PRO A 31 -5.57 -18.67 1.96
C PRO A 31 -4.47 -17.85 2.68
N ARG A 32 -4.29 -18.08 3.98
CA ARG A 32 -3.31 -17.32 4.80
C ARG A 32 -1.88 -17.48 4.29
N ASP A 33 -1.51 -18.71 3.92
CA ASP A 33 -0.22 -19.03 3.32
C ASP A 33 0.01 -18.25 2.02
N TRP A 34 -1.03 -18.05 1.21
CA TRP A 34 -0.94 -17.21 0.02
C TRP A 34 -0.74 -15.74 0.35
N VAL A 35 -1.43 -15.20 1.36
CA VAL A 35 -1.21 -13.82 1.81
C VAL A 35 0.25 -13.64 2.23
N GLU A 36 0.77 -14.51 3.08
CA GLU A 36 2.18 -14.48 3.52
C GLU A 36 3.15 -14.61 2.33
N GLU A 37 2.89 -15.53 1.40
CA GLU A 37 3.75 -15.75 0.24
C GLU A 37 3.74 -14.54 -0.71
N SER A 38 2.59 -13.90 -0.90
CA SER A 38 2.43 -12.74 -1.78
C SER A 38 3.12 -11.48 -1.25
N LEU A 39 3.31 -11.36 0.07
CA LEU A 39 3.97 -10.22 0.71
C LEU A 39 5.48 -10.40 0.90
N LYS A 40 6.05 -11.55 0.54
CA LYS A 40 7.50 -11.74 0.54
C LYS A 40 8.15 -10.98 -0.60
N ASN A 41 9.23 -10.25 -0.31
CA ASN A 41 10.01 -9.55 -1.32
C ASN A 41 10.66 -10.55 -2.30
N ARG A 42 10.34 -10.42 -3.60
CA ARG A 42 10.83 -11.25 -4.70
C ARG A 42 11.89 -10.57 -5.56
N MET A 43 12.23 -9.32 -5.25
CA MET A 43 13.24 -8.59 -6.00
C MET A 43 14.66 -9.10 -5.70
N PRO A 44 15.55 -9.13 -6.70
CA PRO A 44 16.98 -9.34 -6.48
C PRO A 44 17.55 -8.31 -5.50
N GLN A 45 18.56 -8.71 -4.72
CA GLN A 45 19.20 -7.86 -3.70
C GLN A 45 19.68 -6.50 -4.26
N GLN A 46 20.13 -6.48 -5.52
CA GLN A 46 20.66 -5.28 -6.17
C GLN A 46 19.58 -4.29 -6.62
N GLN A 47 18.30 -4.71 -6.64
CA GLN A 47 17.18 -3.90 -7.12
C GLN A 47 16.25 -3.42 -5.99
N LYS A 48 16.47 -3.88 -4.76
CA LYS A 48 15.71 -3.42 -3.58
C LYS A 48 16.41 -2.26 -2.88
N GLY A 49 15.71 -1.62 -1.95
CA GLY A 49 16.26 -0.53 -1.13
C GLY A 49 16.16 0.86 -1.76
N TRP A 50 15.43 1.00 -2.86
CA TRP A 50 15.13 2.31 -3.43
C TRP A 50 14.18 3.10 -2.53
N SER A 51 14.09 4.40 -2.78
CA SER A 51 13.16 5.30 -2.09
C SER A 51 12.35 6.11 -3.09
N TRP A 52 11.10 6.40 -2.75
CA TRP A 52 10.20 7.22 -3.54
C TRP A 52 9.24 7.96 -2.63
N GLY A 53 9.42 9.29 -2.51
CA GLY A 53 8.77 10.07 -1.45
C GLY A 53 9.23 9.58 -0.07
N ASP A 54 8.30 9.51 0.88
CA ASP A 54 8.49 8.97 2.24
C ASP A 54 8.49 7.42 2.30
N LEU A 55 8.35 6.71 1.16
CA LEU A 55 8.51 5.26 1.10
C LEU A 55 9.99 4.90 0.91
N HIS A 56 10.57 4.24 1.91
CA HIS A 56 11.94 3.77 1.93
C HIS A 56 12.04 2.24 1.90
N ASN A 57 13.26 1.72 1.73
CA ASN A 57 13.52 0.28 1.72
C ASN A 57 12.66 -0.51 0.71
N GLY A 58 12.44 0.10 -0.46
CA GLY A 58 11.51 -0.36 -1.48
C GLY A 58 11.77 -1.78 -1.96
N GLY A 59 10.69 -2.55 -2.10
CA GLY A 59 10.67 -3.92 -2.55
C GLY A 59 9.36 -4.27 -3.26
N TYR A 60 9.26 -5.49 -3.76
CA TYR A 60 8.06 -5.95 -4.47
C TYR A 60 7.81 -7.44 -4.22
N GLY A 61 6.57 -7.77 -3.85
CA GLY A 61 6.05 -9.13 -3.74
C GLY A 61 5.18 -9.48 -4.95
N TYR A 62 4.24 -10.40 -4.77
CA TYR A 62 3.27 -10.70 -5.82
C TYR A 62 2.17 -9.64 -5.85
N LEU A 63 2.36 -8.64 -6.72
CA LEU A 63 1.44 -7.52 -6.95
C LEU A 63 1.37 -6.47 -5.82
N TRP A 64 2.24 -6.59 -4.81
CA TRP A 64 2.34 -5.65 -3.70
C TRP A 64 3.71 -4.97 -3.69
N TRP A 65 3.71 -3.65 -3.56
CA TRP A 65 4.91 -2.92 -3.18
C TRP A 65 5.15 -3.09 -1.68
N LEU A 66 6.42 -3.09 -1.29
CA LEU A 66 6.87 -3.28 0.09
C LEU A 66 7.83 -2.15 0.44
N GLY A 67 7.87 -1.76 1.70
CA GLY A 67 8.85 -0.78 2.18
C GLY A 67 8.59 -0.36 3.60
N GLU A 68 9.09 0.81 3.94
CA GLU A 68 8.96 1.42 5.27
C GLU A 68 8.59 2.89 5.15
N ILE A 69 7.66 3.35 5.99
CA ILE A 69 7.30 4.77 6.13
C ILE A 69 7.49 5.14 7.60
N LYS A 70 8.33 6.15 7.87
CA LYS A 70 8.73 6.55 9.23
C LYS A 70 9.16 5.38 10.14
N GLY A 71 9.81 4.37 9.56
CA GLY A 71 10.32 3.19 10.29
C GLY A 71 9.31 2.05 10.48
N TYR A 72 8.04 2.24 10.13
CA TYR A 72 7.04 1.16 10.14
C TYR A 72 7.04 0.41 8.83
N LYS A 73 6.99 -0.92 8.89
CA LYS A 73 6.87 -1.73 7.68
C LYS A 73 5.49 -1.59 7.07
N VAL A 74 5.47 -1.45 5.75
CA VAL A 74 4.24 -1.35 4.96
C VAL A 74 4.27 -2.30 3.78
N PHE A 75 3.08 -2.75 3.40
CA PHE A 75 2.80 -3.24 2.07
C PHE A 75 1.70 -2.38 1.45
N LEU A 76 1.82 -2.12 0.15
CA LEU A 76 0.91 -1.20 -0.53
C LEU A 76 0.62 -1.59 -1.98
N ALA A 77 -0.62 -1.31 -2.39
CA ALA A 77 -1.03 -1.30 -3.78
C ALA A 77 -1.03 0.15 -4.26
N ILE A 78 -0.43 0.38 -5.43
CA ILE A 78 -0.26 1.72 -6.02
C ILE A 78 -0.96 1.73 -7.37
N GLY A 79 -1.88 2.67 -7.54
CA GLY A 79 -2.52 3.00 -8.80
C GLY A 79 -2.21 4.43 -9.23
N TYR A 80 -2.11 4.61 -10.55
CA TYR A 80 -1.72 5.86 -11.18
C TYR A 80 -2.50 7.07 -10.66
N GLY A 81 -1.76 8.11 -10.28
CA GLY A 81 -2.29 9.40 -9.89
C GLY A 81 -2.55 9.55 -8.39
N GLY A 82 -2.25 8.55 -7.55
CA GLY A 82 -2.41 8.63 -6.09
C GLY A 82 -3.52 7.72 -5.53
N GLN A 83 -3.88 6.66 -6.26
CA GLN A 83 -4.80 5.64 -5.77
C GLN A 83 -3.98 4.67 -4.91
N PHE A 84 -4.11 4.70 -3.57
CA PHE A 84 -3.32 3.83 -2.70
C PHE A 84 -4.19 2.96 -1.81
N ILE A 85 -3.67 1.77 -1.52
CA ILE A 85 -3.99 0.99 -0.32
C ILE A 85 -2.66 0.82 0.41
N ILE A 86 -2.51 1.42 1.59
CA ILE A 86 -1.30 1.32 2.41
C ILE A 86 -1.67 0.64 3.72
N CYS A 87 -1.03 -0.48 4.01
CA CYS A 87 -1.32 -1.29 5.18
C CYS A 87 -0.13 -1.28 6.14
N PHE A 88 -0.41 -0.96 7.41
CA PHE A 88 0.55 -0.95 8.51
C PHE A 88 0.15 -2.04 9.51
N SER A 89 0.76 -3.21 9.44
CA SER A 89 0.47 -4.32 10.37
C SER A 89 0.77 -3.95 11.82
N GLU A 90 1.85 -3.20 12.06
CA GLU A 90 2.29 -2.80 13.39
C GLU A 90 1.35 -1.79 14.06
N LEU A 91 0.54 -1.07 13.27
CA LEU A 91 -0.39 -0.04 13.74
C LEU A 91 -1.86 -0.45 13.62
N ASP A 92 -2.14 -1.67 13.14
CA ASP A 92 -3.48 -2.14 12.76
C ASP A 92 -4.26 -1.09 11.94
N MET A 93 -3.57 -0.51 10.95
CA MET A 93 -4.04 0.66 10.22
C MET A 93 -4.01 0.44 8.71
N ILE A 94 -5.07 0.91 8.04
CA ILE A 94 -5.20 0.93 6.58
C ILE A 94 -5.48 2.36 6.14
N ILE A 95 -4.74 2.83 5.16
CA ILE A 95 -4.99 4.11 4.50
C ILE A 95 -5.36 3.81 3.06
N ALA A 96 -6.55 4.26 2.66
CA ALA A 96 -7.01 4.19 1.29
C ALA A 96 -7.22 5.61 0.75
N THR A 97 -6.59 5.92 -0.39
CA THR A 97 -6.74 7.20 -1.07
C THR A 97 -7.27 6.99 -2.46
N ASN A 98 -8.08 7.94 -2.93
CA ASN A 98 -8.39 8.04 -4.34
C ASN A 98 -8.01 9.41 -4.92
N SER A 99 -7.89 9.47 -6.23
CA SER A 99 -7.54 10.69 -6.95
C SER A 99 -8.06 10.69 -8.40
N ASN A 100 -7.89 11.81 -9.09
CA ASN A 100 -8.20 11.90 -10.51
C ASN A 100 -7.16 11.13 -11.35
N ALA A 101 -7.60 10.05 -12.00
CA ALA A 101 -6.76 9.23 -12.87
C ALA A 101 -6.52 9.84 -14.27
N TYR A 102 -7.23 10.91 -14.65
CA TYR A 102 -7.13 11.58 -15.95
C TYR A 102 -6.23 12.81 -15.88
N VAL A 103 -5.00 12.61 -15.41
CA VAL A 103 -3.97 13.66 -15.30
C VAL A 103 -2.69 13.24 -16.00
N GLY A 104 -1.86 14.21 -16.39
CA GLY A 104 -0.53 13.93 -16.96
C GLY A 104 0.47 13.41 -15.92
N TRP A 105 1.55 12.79 -16.38
CA TRP A 105 2.55 12.10 -15.55
C TRP A 105 3.10 12.94 -14.38
N THR A 106 3.45 14.20 -14.63
CA THR A 106 3.95 15.11 -13.58
C THR A 106 2.94 15.26 -12.46
N LYS A 107 1.66 15.47 -12.81
CA LYS A 107 0.62 15.65 -11.81
C LYS A 107 0.29 14.36 -11.09
N ALA A 108 0.43 13.21 -11.76
CA ALA A 108 0.27 11.91 -11.12
C ALA A 108 1.35 11.67 -10.05
N ASP A 109 2.63 11.88 -10.38
CA ASP A 109 3.73 11.73 -9.41
C ASP A 109 3.61 12.73 -8.25
N GLU A 110 3.20 13.98 -8.51
CA GLU A 110 2.92 14.97 -7.44
C GLU A 110 1.84 14.47 -6.47
N ASN A 111 0.70 13.98 -7.00
CA ASN A 111 -0.39 13.47 -6.17
C ASN A 111 0.06 12.24 -5.37
N GLU A 112 0.84 11.36 -5.99
CA GLU A 112 1.35 10.15 -5.37
C GLU A 112 2.28 10.46 -4.20
N ARG A 113 3.22 11.38 -4.38
CA ARG A 113 4.12 11.86 -3.32
C ARG A 113 3.38 12.59 -2.22
N THR A 114 2.43 13.46 -2.58
CA THR A 114 1.61 14.19 -1.60
C THR A 114 0.84 13.24 -0.69
N ALA A 115 0.32 12.13 -1.23
CA ALA A 115 -0.36 11.13 -0.41
C ALA A 115 0.60 10.47 0.60
N LEU A 116 1.80 10.07 0.17
CA LEU A 116 2.82 9.52 1.07
C LEU A 116 3.26 10.52 2.14
N ASP A 117 3.49 11.78 1.75
CA ASP A 117 3.88 12.86 2.67
C ASP A 117 2.78 13.13 3.70
N LEU A 118 1.51 13.07 3.30
CA LEU A 118 0.36 13.22 4.21
C LEU A 118 0.31 12.09 5.24
N VAL A 119 0.51 10.85 4.78
CA VAL A 119 0.59 9.70 5.69
C VAL A 119 1.75 9.88 6.68
N ALA A 120 2.93 10.16 6.18
CA ALA A 120 4.15 10.18 6.96
C ALA A 120 4.22 11.33 7.97
N ASN A 121 3.74 12.52 7.59
CA ASN A 121 3.95 13.74 8.37
C ASN A 121 2.72 14.19 9.16
N TYR A 122 1.52 13.64 8.87
CA TYR A 122 0.28 14.02 9.56
C TYR A 122 -0.47 12.84 10.15
N ILE A 123 -0.63 11.71 9.44
CA ILE A 123 -1.41 10.57 9.94
C ILE A 123 -0.61 9.77 10.97
N ILE A 124 0.60 9.31 10.64
CA ILE A 124 1.42 8.49 11.55
C ILE A 124 1.64 9.21 12.89
N PRO A 125 2.03 10.50 12.93
CA PRO A 125 2.21 11.19 14.21
C PRO A 125 0.92 11.36 15.03
N ALA A 126 -0.26 11.31 14.40
CA ALA A 126 -1.55 11.52 15.07
C ALA A 126 -2.12 10.23 15.71
N VAL A 127 -1.55 9.06 15.41
CA VAL A 127 -1.99 7.75 15.93
C VAL A 127 -0.99 7.13 16.92
N GLN A 128 0.05 7.88 17.31
CA GLN A 128 1.04 7.51 18.34
C GLN A 128 0.60 7.92 19.74
#